data_AF-A0A514LH17-F1
#
_entry.id   AF-A0A514LH17-F1
#
_cell.length_a   1.000
_cell.length_b   1.000
_cell.length_c   1.000
_cell.angle_alpha   90.00
_cell.angle_beta   90.00
_cell.angle_gamma   90.00
#
_symmetry.space_group_name_H-M   'P 1'
#
loop_
_entity.id
_entity.type
_entity.pdbx_description
1 polymer ?
#
loop_
_entity_poly.entity_id
_entity_poly.type
_entity_poly.pdbx_seq_one_letter_code
_entity_poly.pdbx_strand_id
1 'polypeptide(L)' 'MIDAFRLALKMSQEELAEVTKLDMETIQSFEEYGFPGETDVHTIHHLSKALKVSVDTLVYFNHQYA' A
#
# COMPACT_ATOMS: atom_id res chain seq x y z
N MET A 1 1.62 -3.69 -7.23
CA MET A 1 1.15 -4.21 -5.96
C MET A 1 1.96 -3.60 -4.82
N ILE A 2 1.33 -3.45 -3.66
CA ILE A 2 1.93 -2.81 -2.48
C ILE A 2 3.11 -3.62 -1.92
N ASP A 3 3.21 -4.90 -2.27
CA ASP A 3 4.31 -5.81 -1.95
C ASP A 3 5.65 -5.30 -2.47
N ALA A 4 5.73 -4.89 -3.74
CA ALA A 4 6.94 -4.38 -4.37
C ALA A 4 7.39 -3.08 -3.71
N PHE A 5 6.43 -2.24 -3.31
CA PHE A 5 6.69 -1.01 -2.58
C PHE A 5 7.23 -1.30 -1.16
N ARG A 6 6.58 -2.20 -0.43
CA ARG A 6 7.01 -2.65 0.91
C ARG A 6 8.41 -3.28 0.86
N LEU A 7 8.67 -4.14 -0.13
CA LEU A 7 9.97 -4.77 -0.35
C LEU A 7 11.05 -3.75 -0.71
N ALA A 8 10.72 -2.73 -1.51
CA ALA A 8 11.63 -1.63 -1.80
C ALA A 8 11.99 -0.80 -0.55
N LEU A 9 11.04 -0.66 0.38
CA LEU A 9 11.26 -0.06 1.70
C LEU A 9 11.95 -1.01 2.70
N LYS A 10 12.22 -2.27 2.33
CA LYS A 10 12.74 -3.33 3.21
C LYS A 10 11.90 -3.56 4.47
N MET A 11 10.59 -3.43 4.34
CA MET A 11 9.64 -3.60 5.45
C MET A 11 9.01 -5.00 5.45
N SER A 12 8.69 -5.53 6.63
CA SER A 12 7.81 -6.69 6.80
C SER A 12 6.33 -6.29 6.67
N GLN A 13 5.44 -7.27 6.50
CA GLN A 13 4.00 -6.98 6.51
C GLN A 13 3.55 -6.48 7.89
N GLU A 14 4.11 -6.98 9.00
CA GLU A 14 3.79 -6.48 10.33
C GLU A 14 4.24 -5.03 10.53
N GLU A 15 5.43 -4.66 10.04
CA GLU A 15 5.92 -3.28 10.09
C GLU A 15 5.03 -2.35 9.25
N LEU A 16 4.56 -2.82 8.09
CA LEU A 16 3.61 -2.08 7.27
C LEU A 16 2.27 -1.91 8.01
N ALA A 17 1.77 -2.95 8.65
CA ALA A 17 0.55 -2.91 9.48
C ALA A 17 0.68 -1.91 10.62
N GLU A 18 1.82 -1.87 11.30
CA GLU A 18 2.06 -0.94 12.41
C GLU A 18 2.11 0.52 11.93
N VAL A 19 2.84 0.79 10.85
CA VAL A 19 3.00 2.15 10.30
C VAL A 19 1.68 2.67 9.72
N THR A 20 0.94 1.80 9.03
CA THR A 20 -0.29 2.16 8.34
C THR A 20 -1.53 1.95 9.21
N LYS A 21 -1.42 1.32 10.37
CA LYS A 21 -2.56 0.95 11.22
C LYS A 21 -3.65 0.15 10.47
N LEU A 22 -3.27 -0.54 9.42
CA LEU A 22 -4.13 -1.46 8.69
C LEU A 22 -3.98 -2.86 9.31
N ASP A 23 -5.05 -3.64 9.27
CA ASP A 23 -4.96 -5.05 9.63
C ASP A 23 -4.24 -5.86 8.53
N MET A 24 -3.77 -7.04 8.93
CA MET A 24 -3.01 -7.94 8.05
C MET A 24 -3.85 -8.47 6.88
N GLU A 25 -5.16 -8.63 7.06
CA GLU A 25 -6.07 -9.10 6.02
C GLU A 25 -6.17 -8.07 4.89
N THR A 26 -6.28 -6.80 5.25
CA THR A 26 -6.29 -5.67 4.32
C THR A 26 -4.98 -5.56 3.56
N ILE A 27 -3.84 -5.68 4.26
CA ILE A 27 -2.52 -5.68 3.62
C ILE A 27 -2.38 -6.84 2.64
N GLN A 28 -2.76 -8.04 3.06
CA GLN A 28 -2.71 -9.23 2.21
C GLN A 28 -3.59 -9.07 0.97
N SER A 29 -4.81 -8.54 1.13
CA SER A 29 -5.71 -8.24 0.01
C SER A 29 -5.09 -7.26 -1.00
N PHE A 30 -4.42 -6.20 -0.52
CA PHE A 30 -3.72 -5.25 -1.40
C PHE A 30 -2.47 -5.84 -2.07
N GLU A 31 -1.80 -6.79 -1.44
CA GLU A 31 -0.68 -7.52 -2.04
C GLU A 31 -1.14 -8.55 -3.07
N GLU A 32 -2.31 -9.18 -2.91
CA GLU A 32 -2.83 -10.21 -3.82
C GLU A 32 -3.61 -9.65 -5.00
N TYR A 33 -4.43 -8.61 -4.77
CA TYR A 33 -5.40 -8.10 -5.74
C TYR A 33 -5.15 -6.65 -6.16
N GLY A 34 -4.16 -5.98 -5.57
CA GLY A 34 -3.96 -4.53 -5.74
C GLY A 34 -5.05 -3.70 -5.06
N PHE A 35 -5.00 -2.38 -5.23
CA PHE A 35 -6.06 -1.52 -4.69
C PHE A 35 -7.33 -1.67 -5.52
N PRO A 36 -8.50 -1.94 -4.91
CA PRO A 36 -9.78 -1.85 -5.61
C PRO A 36 -9.96 -0.38 -6.05
N GLY A 37 -9.86 -0.13 -7.35
CA GLY A 37 -9.80 1.22 -7.93
C GLY A 37 -10.92 2.17 -7.49
N GLU A 38 -10.68 3.49 -7.62
CA GLU A 38 -11.47 4.70 -7.23
C GLU A 38 -12.08 4.76 -5.83
N THR A 39 -12.39 3.63 -5.21
CA THR A 39 -13.14 3.51 -3.96
C THR A 39 -12.25 3.72 -2.75
N ASP A 40 -10.93 3.77 -2.93
CA ASP A 40 -10.00 3.82 -1.82
C ASP A 40 -8.97 4.95 -1.89
N VAL A 41 -9.38 6.09 -2.46
CA VAL A 41 -8.62 7.36 -2.36
C VAL A 41 -8.25 7.65 -0.90
N HIS A 42 -9.13 7.30 0.05
CA HIS A 42 -8.85 7.42 1.48
C HIS A 42 -7.70 6.52 1.93
N THR A 43 -7.68 5.24 1.58
CA THR A 43 -6.56 4.35 1.95
C THR A 43 -5.28 4.69 1.21
N ILE A 44 -5.33 5.06 -0.06
CA ILE A 44 -4.14 5.53 -0.79
C ILE A 44 -3.57 6.80 -0.15
N HIS A 45 -4.42 7.75 0.24
CA HIS A 45 -3.99 8.98 0.92
C HIS A 45 -3.45 8.69 2.34
N HIS A 46 -4.07 7.74 3.04
CA HIS A 46 -3.63 7.28 4.35
C HIS A 46 -2.27 6.59 4.29
N LEU A 47 -2.07 5.69 3.32
CA LEU A 47 -0.80 5.04 3.03
C LEU A 47 0.27 6.06 2.65
N SER A 48 -0.07 7.02 1.78
CA SER A 48 0.82 8.12 1.39
C SER A 48 1.31 8.90 2.61
N LYS A 49 0.40 9.23 3.53
CA LYS A 49 0.72 9.94 4.76
C LYS A 49 1.54 9.10 5.74
N ALA A 50 1.18 7.83 5.92
CA ALA A 50 1.85 6.92 6.83
C ALA A 50 3.28 6.60 6.37
N LEU A 51 3.45 6.33 5.08
CA LEU A 51 4.73 5.95 4.46
C LEU A 51 5.55 7.16 4.01
N LYS A 52 5.01 8.38 4.17
CA LYS A 52 5.63 9.66 3.78
C LYS A 52 6.07 9.67 2.31
N VAL A 53 5.23 9.13 1.43
CA VAL A 53 5.46 9.09 -0.03
C VAL A 53 4.33 9.80 -0.75
N SER A 54 4.57 10.20 -2.01
CA SER A 54 3.51 10.82 -2.81
C SER A 54 2.44 9.80 -3.20
N VAL A 55 1.20 10.28 -3.36
CA VAL A 55 0.09 9.49 -3.90
C VAL A 55 0.45 8.95 -5.28
N ASP A 56 1.08 9.77 -6.14
CA ASP A 56 1.52 9.37 -7.49
C ASP A 56 2.48 8.18 -7.45
N THR A 57 3.36 8.12 -6.45
CA THR A 57 4.25 6.97 -6.24
C THR A 57 3.44 5.70 -5.96
N LEU A 58 2.48 5.75 -5.03
CA LEU A 58 1.66 4.58 -4.70
C LEU A 58 0.79 4.13 -5.88
N VAL A 59 0.22 5.08 -6.63
CA VAL A 59 -0.55 4.82 -7.84
C VAL A 59 0.33 4.19 -8.91
N TYR A 60 1.54 4.70 -9.16
CA TYR A 60 2.50 4.10 -10.09
C TYR A 60 2.79 2.65 -9.75
N PHE A 61 3.08 2.33 -8.48
CA PHE A 61 3.32 0.96 -8.03
C PHE A 61 2.09 0.06 -8.10
N ASN A 62 0.88 0.63 -7.98
CA ASN A 62 -0.35 -0.12 -8.21
C ASN A 62 -0.50 -0.47 -9.69
N HIS A 63 -0.41 0.51 -10.59
CA HIS A 63 -0.67 0.34 -12.02
C HIS A 63 0.39 -0.49 -12.77
N GLN A 64 1.66 -0.42 -12.38
CA GLN A 64 2.74 -1.16 -13.07
C GLN A 64 2.77 -2.66 -12.76
N TYR A 65 2.04 -3.08 -11.73
CA TYR A 65 2.14 -4.42 -11.16
C TYR A 65 0.75 -4.97 -10.79
N ALA A 66 -0.33 -4.38 -11.30
CA ALA A 66 -1.69 -4.91 -11.28
C ALA A 66 -1.97 -5.64 -12.60
#